data_AF-A0A6C0BG71-F1
#
_entry.id   AF-A0A6C0BG71-F1
#
_cell.length_a   1.000
_cell.length_b   1.000
_cell.length_c   1.000
_cell.angle_alpha   90.00
_cell.angle_beta   90.00
_cell.angle_gamma   90.00
#
_symmetry.space_group_name_H-M   'P 1'
#
loop_
_entity.id
_entity.type
_entity.pdbx_description
1 polymer ?
#
loop_
_entity_poly.entity_id
_entity_poly.type
_entity_poly.pdbx_seq_one_letter_code
_entity_poly.pdbx_strand_id
1 'polypeptide(L)'
;MSENKSENAVINSMEFKDISVSTINNWDSVNDETLHLWIQDCDKKRFTYDYSLDKLIEKSKCMKITLLIFSAIQTLLTVSILGLTGLSETTTLCINVINSILAAIIYSLNQYSGIAKFDDTIKIYTIYIENVSDFLSNIVSVADMKSELRPNGNTYILEKSNIYSTLYKNAPNLDHKQMLEAIKEYEKYSKNNDLEKGNYLLQKSCNFKKYIIKN
;
A
#
# COMPACT_ATOMS: atom_id res chain seq x y z
N MET A 1 75.54 -17.61 30.91
CA MET A 1 74.52 -18.21 31.79
C MET A 1 73.44 -17.16 31.97
N SER A 2 72.29 -17.34 31.34
CA SER A 2 71.29 -16.31 31.07
C SER A 2 70.36 -16.09 32.25
N GLU A 3 70.30 -14.87 32.78
CA GLU A 3 69.25 -14.46 33.70
C GLU A 3 68.06 -13.91 32.90
N ASN A 4 66.99 -14.69 32.90
CA ASN A 4 65.66 -14.34 32.42
C ASN A 4 65.09 -13.22 33.30
N LYS A 5 65.03 -11.99 32.78
CA LYS A 5 64.21 -10.93 33.36
C LYS A 5 62.75 -11.20 33.02
N SER A 6 62.02 -11.70 34.01
CA SER A 6 60.56 -11.80 34.02
C SER A 6 59.96 -10.39 33.92
N GLU A 7 59.29 -10.13 32.81
CA GLU A 7 58.40 -8.97 32.63
C GLU A 7 57.16 -9.16 33.52
N ASN A 8 57.09 -8.37 34.57
CA ASN A 8 55.88 -8.22 35.38
C ASN A 8 54.82 -7.48 34.55
N ALA A 9 53.90 -8.23 33.96
CA ALA A 9 52.67 -7.71 33.40
C ALA A 9 51.78 -7.19 34.53
N VAL A 10 51.83 -5.88 34.78
CA VAL A 10 50.85 -5.16 35.59
C VAL A 10 49.52 -5.18 34.84
N ILE A 11 48.69 -6.17 35.15
CA ILE A 11 47.28 -6.18 34.74
C ILE A 11 46.60 -5.08 35.56
N ASN A 12 46.49 -3.90 34.97
CA ASN A 12 45.57 -2.86 35.44
C ASN A 12 44.15 -3.43 35.34
N SER A 13 43.62 -3.86 36.49
CA SER A 13 42.19 -4.06 36.69
C SER A 13 41.51 -2.69 36.59
N MET A 14 41.21 -2.28 35.37
CA MET A 14 40.23 -1.23 35.12
C MET A 14 38.90 -1.76 35.67
N GLU A 15 38.58 -1.37 36.90
CA GLU A 15 37.22 -1.41 37.41
C GLU A 15 36.34 -0.68 36.39
N PHE A 16 35.59 -1.45 35.61
CA PHE A 16 34.41 -0.92 34.95
C PHE A 16 33.48 -0.51 36.07
N LYS A 17 33.54 0.78 36.44
CA LYS A 17 32.41 1.44 37.08
C LYS A 17 31.23 1.15 36.19
N ASP A 18 30.29 0.37 36.72
CA ASP A 18 28.91 0.33 36.24
C ASP A 18 28.43 1.78 36.24
N ILE A 19 28.61 2.45 35.10
CA ILE A 19 27.82 3.61 34.77
C ILE A 19 26.44 2.99 34.63
N SER A 20 25.67 3.04 35.71
CA SER A 20 24.22 3.00 35.63
C SER A 20 23.83 4.18 34.75
N VAL A 21 23.91 3.98 33.44
CA VAL A 21 23.18 4.75 32.45
C VAL A 21 21.74 4.45 32.81
N SER A 22 21.20 5.17 33.79
CA SER A 22 19.78 5.36 33.92
C SER A 22 19.39 6.12 32.67
N THR A 23 19.25 5.38 31.58
CA THR A 23 18.79 5.87 30.30
C THR A 23 17.40 6.40 30.59
N ILE A 24 17.29 7.70 30.81
CA ILE A 24 16.03 8.43 30.73
C ILE A 24 15.66 8.44 29.24
N ASN A 25 15.45 7.25 28.68
CA ASN A 25 14.69 7.12 27.46
C ASN A 25 13.27 7.43 27.92
N ASN A 26 12.67 8.49 27.38
CA ASN A 26 11.36 8.95 27.83
C ASN A 26 10.25 7.99 27.35
N TRP A 27 10.42 6.67 27.44
CA TRP A 27 9.37 5.68 27.16
C TRP A 27 8.56 5.43 28.41
N ASP A 28 7.72 6.42 28.75
CA ASP A 28 6.67 6.25 29.75
C ASP A 28 5.46 5.51 29.15
N SER A 29 4.47 5.23 30.01
CA SER A 29 3.24 4.55 29.59
C SER A 29 2.47 5.34 28.53
N VAL A 30 2.58 6.67 28.51
CA VAL A 30 1.86 7.54 27.58
C VAL A 30 2.44 7.42 26.17
N ASN A 31 3.77 7.44 26.04
CA ASN A 31 4.44 7.28 24.76
C ASN A 31 4.29 5.86 24.20
N ASP A 32 4.32 4.85 25.06
CA ASP A 32 4.09 3.45 24.66
C ASP A 32 2.64 3.22 24.21
N GLU A 33 1.65 3.76 24.94
CA GLU A 33 0.24 3.72 24.55
C GLU A 33 0.01 4.46 23.21
N THR A 34 0.61 5.63 23.03
CA THR A 34 0.53 6.39 21.78
C THR A 34 1.06 5.57 20.60
N LEU A 35 2.20 4.91 20.77
CA LEU A 35 2.80 4.07 19.75
C LEU A 35 1.88 2.88 19.41
N HIS A 36 1.33 2.22 20.42
CA HIS A 36 0.40 1.10 20.22
C HIS A 36 -0.88 1.52 19.49
N LEU A 37 -1.46 2.68 19.83
CA LEU A 37 -2.62 3.23 19.14
C LEU A 37 -2.32 3.52 17.67
N TRP A 38 -1.15 4.10 17.37
CA TRP A 38 -0.74 4.33 15.98
C TRP A 38 -0.54 3.03 15.20
N ILE A 39 0.06 2.01 15.82
CA ILE A 39 0.23 0.68 15.19
C ILE A 39 -1.14 0.10 14.83
N GLN A 40 -2.09 0.10 15.76
CA GLN A 40 -3.44 -0.45 15.53
C GLN A 40 -4.20 0.33 14.46
N ASP A 41 -4.17 1.66 14.51
CA ASP A 41 -4.87 2.50 13.54
C ASP A 41 -4.27 2.40 12.13
N CYS A 42 -2.93 2.43 12.01
CA CYS A 42 -2.24 2.26 10.74
C CYS A 42 -2.49 0.88 10.13
N ASP A 43 -2.49 -0.18 10.93
CA ASP A 43 -2.80 -1.52 10.43
C ASP A 43 -4.24 -1.63 9.93
N LYS A 44 -5.21 -1.13 10.72
CA LYS A 44 -6.62 -1.07 10.32
C LYS A 44 -6.81 -0.28 9.03
N LYS A 45 -6.15 0.88 8.90
CA LYS A 45 -6.16 1.69 7.68
C LYS A 45 -5.57 0.93 6.52
N ARG A 46 -4.35 0.38 6.65
CA ARG A 46 -3.70 -0.40 5.59
C ARG A 46 -4.64 -1.50 5.07
N PHE A 47 -5.21 -2.30 5.98
CA PHE A 47 -6.15 -3.35 5.60
C PHE A 47 -7.39 -2.81 4.87
N THR A 48 -7.98 -1.73 5.39
CA THR A 48 -9.19 -1.12 4.82
C THR A 48 -8.97 -0.63 3.40
N TYR A 49 -7.83 0.03 3.16
CA TYR A 49 -7.47 0.54 1.84
C TYR A 49 -7.02 -0.59 0.89
N ASP A 50 -6.27 -1.59 1.36
CA ASP A 50 -5.93 -2.80 0.59
C ASP A 50 -7.19 -3.50 0.08
N TYR A 51 -8.15 -3.75 0.98
CA TYR A 51 -9.40 -4.39 0.64
C TYR A 51 -10.19 -3.62 -0.43
N SER A 52 -10.21 -2.29 -0.30
CA SER A 52 -10.93 -1.42 -1.23
C SER A 52 -10.21 -1.31 -2.57
N LEU A 53 -8.86 -1.30 -2.56
CA LEU A 53 -8.03 -1.34 -3.75
C LEU A 53 -8.26 -2.62 -4.56
N ASP A 54 -8.32 -3.78 -3.92
CA ASP A 54 -8.63 -5.06 -4.57
C ASP A 54 -9.96 -5.00 -5.34
N LYS A 55 -11.00 -4.46 -4.71
CA LYS A 55 -12.31 -4.27 -5.34
C LYS A 55 -12.28 -3.29 -6.50
N LEU A 56 -11.51 -2.20 -6.37
CA LEU A 56 -11.35 -1.21 -7.41
C LEU A 56 -10.64 -1.81 -8.63
N ILE A 57 -9.60 -2.60 -8.41
CA ILE A 57 -8.85 -3.32 -9.46
C ILE A 57 -9.78 -4.31 -10.17
N GLU A 58 -10.56 -5.10 -9.43
CA GLU A 58 -11.51 -6.05 -10.02
C GLU A 58 -12.55 -5.34 -10.88
N LYS A 59 -13.13 -4.24 -10.37
CA LYS A 59 -14.09 -3.42 -11.12
C LYS A 59 -13.46 -2.81 -12.38
N SER A 60 -12.23 -2.32 -12.28
CA SER A 60 -11.47 -1.78 -13.42
C SER A 60 -11.24 -2.85 -14.49
N LYS A 61 -10.86 -4.07 -14.10
CA LYS A 61 -10.71 -5.21 -15.02
C LYS A 61 -12.01 -5.56 -15.74
N CYS A 62 -13.12 -5.68 -15.00
CA CYS A 62 -14.42 -5.95 -15.60
C CYS A 62 -14.82 -4.86 -16.61
N MET A 63 -14.62 -3.59 -16.26
CA MET A 63 -14.91 -2.46 -17.16
C MET A 63 -14.05 -2.50 -18.43
N LYS A 64 -12.75 -2.77 -18.31
CA LYS A 64 -11.81 -2.93 -19.45
C LYS A 64 -12.27 -4.05 -20.39
N ILE A 65 -12.72 -5.19 -19.86
CA ILE A 65 -13.25 -6.31 -20.65
C ILE A 65 -14.55 -5.93 -21.36
N THR A 66 -15.51 -5.34 -20.64
CA THR A 66 -16.79 -4.90 -21.21
C THR A 66 -16.58 -3.91 -22.36
N LEU A 67 -15.63 -2.99 -22.20
CA LEU A 67 -15.28 -2.00 -23.21
C LEU A 67 -14.65 -2.63 -24.45
N LEU A 68 -13.82 -3.67 -24.28
CA LEU A 68 -13.28 -4.44 -25.39
C LEU A 68 -14.40 -5.15 -26.17
N ILE A 69 -15.38 -5.74 -25.48
CA ILE A 69 -16.55 -6.38 -26.11
C ILE A 69 -17.36 -5.35 -26.92
N PHE A 70 -17.68 -4.19 -26.34
CA PHE A 70 -18.40 -3.15 -27.06
C PHE A 70 -17.63 -2.61 -28.25
N SER A 71 -16.30 -2.45 -28.13
CA SER A 71 -15.44 -2.06 -29.26
C SER A 71 -15.48 -3.10 -30.39
N ALA A 72 -15.49 -4.38 -30.05
CA ALA A 72 -15.60 -5.45 -31.05
C ALA A 72 -16.96 -5.44 -31.77
N ILE A 73 -18.06 -5.29 -31.01
CA ILE A 73 -19.42 -5.18 -31.57
C ILE A 73 -19.51 -3.96 -32.51
N GLN A 74 -19.01 -2.80 -32.08
CA GLN A 74 -19.03 -1.58 -32.89
C GLN A 74 -18.26 -1.76 -34.20
N THR A 75 -17.09 -2.39 -34.13
CA THR A 75 -16.28 -2.68 -35.32
C THR A 75 -17.03 -3.62 -36.27
N LEU A 76 -17.65 -4.68 -35.74
CA LEU A 76 -18.42 -5.64 -36.53
C LEU A 76 -19.65 -5.00 -37.20
N LEU A 77 -20.38 -4.15 -36.48
CA LEU A 77 -21.50 -3.38 -37.02
C LEU A 77 -21.06 -2.48 -38.16
N THR A 78 -19.92 -1.80 -37.99
CA THR A 78 -19.44 -0.86 -39.00
C THR A 78 -18.96 -1.57 -40.28
N VAL A 79 -18.32 -2.73 -40.14
CA VAL A 79 -17.99 -3.61 -41.28
C VAL A 79 -19.24 -4.15 -41.96
N SER A 80 -20.27 -4.51 -41.19
CA SER A 80 -21.54 -5.01 -41.74
C SER A 80 -22.28 -3.94 -42.56
N ILE A 81 -22.28 -2.69 -42.10
CA ILE A 81 -22.88 -1.55 -42.82
C ILE A 81 -22.14 -1.29 -44.15
N LEU A 82 -20.83 -1.43 -44.18
CA LEU A 82 -20.03 -1.36 -45.41
C LEU A 82 -20.41 -2.45 -46.42
N GLY A 83 -20.72 -3.66 -45.95
CA GLY A 83 -21.15 -4.77 -46.81
C GLY A 83 -22.57 -4.64 -47.38
N LEU A 84 -23.49 -4.01 -46.64
CA LEU A 84 -24.90 -3.88 -47.03
C LEU A 84 -25.18 -2.72 -48.00
N THR A 85 -24.32 -1.70 -48.05
CA THR A 85 -24.60 -0.46 -48.78
C THR A 85 -24.41 -0.53 -50.30
N GLY A 86 -23.99 -1.68 -50.86
CA GLY A 86 -23.99 -1.92 -52.31
C GLY A 86 -23.31 -0.80 -53.11
N LEU A 87 -22.24 -0.22 -52.55
CA LEU A 87 -21.58 0.96 -53.10
C LEU A 87 -20.78 0.59 -54.33
N SER A 88 -21.29 0.97 -55.51
CA SER A 88 -20.62 0.80 -56.80
C SER A 88 -19.43 1.76 -56.99
N GLU A 89 -19.34 2.83 -56.20
CA GLU A 89 -18.26 3.82 -56.28
C GLU A 89 -17.25 3.69 -55.15
N THR A 90 -16.00 3.43 -55.54
CA THR A 90 -14.85 3.18 -54.67
C THR A 90 -14.57 4.35 -53.71
N THR A 91 -14.86 5.57 -54.14
CA THR A 91 -14.74 6.82 -53.37
C THR A 91 -15.68 6.86 -52.17
N THR A 92 -16.95 6.50 -52.35
CA THR A 92 -17.95 6.52 -51.27
C THR A 92 -17.66 5.43 -50.23
N LEU A 93 -17.17 4.27 -50.67
CA LEU A 93 -16.69 3.21 -49.78
C LEU A 93 -15.48 3.68 -48.97
N CYS A 94 -14.52 4.38 -49.59
CA CYS A 94 -13.35 4.91 -48.92
C CYS A 94 -13.72 5.97 -47.85
N ILE A 95 -14.64 6.88 -48.16
CA ILE A 95 -15.15 7.88 -47.20
C ILE A 95 -15.86 7.20 -46.02
N ASN A 96 -16.65 6.15 -46.26
CA ASN A 96 -17.33 5.42 -45.19
C ASN A 96 -16.37 4.63 -44.30
N VAL A 97 -15.31 4.05 -44.87
CA VAL A 97 -14.23 3.42 -44.08
C VAL A 97 -13.50 4.45 -43.21
N ILE A 98 -13.19 5.63 -43.74
CA ILE A 98 -12.55 6.70 -42.96
C ILE A 98 -13.47 7.18 -41.83
N ASN A 99 -14.76 7.40 -42.11
CA ASN A 99 -15.74 7.80 -41.09
C ASN A 99 -15.91 6.74 -40.00
N SER A 100 -15.90 5.46 -40.38
CA SER A 100 -15.90 4.31 -39.47
C SER A 100 -14.70 4.34 -38.51
N ILE A 101 -13.50 4.52 -39.06
CA ILE A 101 -12.26 4.57 -38.28
C ILE A 101 -12.29 5.77 -37.33
N LEU A 102 -12.71 6.95 -37.80
CA LEU A 102 -12.83 8.15 -36.97
C LEU A 102 -13.84 7.94 -35.83
N ALA A 103 -15.00 7.34 -36.11
CA ALA A 103 -16.01 7.04 -35.09
C ALA A 103 -15.47 6.04 -34.04
N ALA A 104 -14.74 5.01 -34.48
CA ALA A 104 -14.09 4.06 -33.57
C ALA A 104 -13.04 4.75 -32.69
N ILE A 105 -12.19 5.61 -33.26
CA ILE A 105 -11.19 6.37 -32.51
C ILE A 105 -11.85 7.30 -31.48
N ILE A 106 -12.88 8.06 -31.87
CA ILE A 106 -13.59 8.97 -30.95
C ILE A 106 -14.24 8.17 -29.80
N TYR A 107 -14.86 7.03 -30.11
CA TYR A 107 -15.44 6.14 -29.10
C TYR A 107 -14.36 5.63 -28.13
N SER A 108 -13.24 5.10 -28.65
CA SER A 108 -12.12 4.63 -27.84
C SER A 108 -11.53 5.73 -26.97
N LEU A 109 -11.37 6.95 -27.49
CA LEU A 109 -10.86 8.10 -26.72
C LEU A 109 -11.80 8.52 -25.59
N ASN A 110 -13.11 8.61 -25.85
CA ASN A 110 -14.10 8.95 -24.82
C ASN A 110 -14.13 7.91 -23.69
N GLN A 111 -14.01 6.64 -24.07
CA GLN A 111 -14.00 5.54 -23.13
C GLN A 111 -12.68 5.42 -22.35
N TYR A 112 -11.55 5.76 -22.97
CA TYR A 112 -10.23 5.81 -22.34
C TYR A 112 -10.18 6.81 -21.18
N SER A 113 -10.83 7.98 -21.31
CA SER A 113 -10.92 8.97 -20.23
C SER A 113 -11.57 8.41 -18.96
N GLY A 114 -12.56 7.53 -19.10
CA GLY A 114 -13.19 6.83 -17.98
C GLY A 114 -12.24 5.84 -17.31
N ILE A 115 -11.51 5.05 -18.08
CA ILE A 115 -10.51 4.09 -17.57
C ILE A 115 -9.34 4.82 -16.88
N ALA A 116 -8.85 5.90 -17.46
CA ALA A 116 -7.72 6.66 -16.91
C ALA A 116 -8.01 7.12 -15.47
N LYS A 117 -9.24 7.56 -15.18
CA LYS A 117 -9.66 7.93 -13.81
C LYS A 117 -9.59 6.75 -12.82
N PHE A 118 -9.90 5.53 -13.26
CA PHE A 118 -9.75 4.35 -12.42
C PHE A 118 -8.27 4.05 -12.15
N ASP A 119 -7.43 4.12 -13.17
CA ASP A 119 -5.99 3.87 -13.03
C ASP A 119 -5.33 4.93 -12.12
N ASP A 120 -5.74 6.21 -12.22
CA ASP A 120 -5.31 7.27 -11.30
C ASP A 120 -5.76 7.01 -9.86
N THR A 121 -7.02 6.58 -9.66
CA THR A 121 -7.54 6.27 -8.32
C THR A 121 -6.80 5.07 -7.71
N ILE A 122 -6.55 4.02 -8.50
CA ILE A 122 -5.75 2.85 -8.12
C ILE A 122 -4.37 3.31 -7.66
N LYS A 123 -3.70 4.16 -8.46
CA LYS A 123 -2.38 4.69 -8.14
C LYS A 123 -2.36 5.48 -6.83
N ILE A 124 -3.35 6.34 -6.61
CA ILE A 124 -3.49 7.11 -5.37
C ILE A 124 -3.62 6.18 -4.16
N TYR A 125 -4.44 5.14 -4.26
CA TYR A 125 -4.63 4.16 -3.19
C TYR A 125 -3.34 3.38 -2.91
N THR A 126 -2.66 2.89 -3.96
CA THR A 126 -1.39 2.17 -3.83
C THR A 126 -0.33 3.01 -3.12
N ILE A 127 -0.12 4.26 -3.55
CA ILE A 127 0.85 5.16 -2.91
C ILE A 127 0.49 5.40 -1.44
N TYR A 128 -0.79 5.59 -1.14
CA TYR A 128 -1.23 5.78 0.25
C TYR A 128 -0.96 4.54 1.11
N ILE A 129 -1.30 3.35 0.62
CA ILE A 129 -1.04 2.07 1.29
C ILE A 129 0.45 1.88 1.56
N GLU A 130 1.30 2.14 0.56
CA GLU A 130 2.76 2.06 0.69
C GLU A 130 3.26 2.99 1.79
N ASN A 131 2.84 4.27 1.78
CA ASN A 131 3.23 5.24 2.80
C ASN A 131 2.78 4.82 4.22
N VAL A 132 1.56 4.27 4.37
CA VAL A 132 1.08 3.75 5.64
C VAL A 132 1.88 2.52 6.08
N SER A 133 2.19 1.62 5.14
CA SER A 133 2.97 0.40 5.40
C SER A 133 4.40 0.72 5.81
N ASP A 134 5.04 1.70 5.17
CA ASP A 134 6.39 2.15 5.49
C ASP A 134 6.44 2.79 6.88
N PHE A 135 5.46 3.65 7.19
CA PHE A 135 5.34 4.23 8.52
C PHE A 135 5.09 3.15 9.58
N LEU A 136 4.16 2.23 9.33
CA LEU A 136 3.84 1.11 10.22
C LEU A 136 5.09 0.24 10.48
N SER A 137 5.81 -0.12 9.42
CA SER A 137 7.05 -0.91 9.54
C SER A 137 8.11 -0.17 10.37
N ASN A 138 8.21 1.15 10.22
CA ASN A 138 9.14 1.96 11.00
C ASN A 138 8.78 1.98 12.49
N ILE A 139 7.51 2.25 12.83
CA ILE A 139 7.07 2.31 14.24
C ILE A 139 7.09 0.94 14.92
N VAL A 140 6.71 -0.14 14.22
CA VAL A 140 6.79 -1.51 14.75
C VAL A 140 8.25 -1.89 15.03
N SER A 141 9.18 -1.54 14.13
CA SER A 141 10.60 -1.83 14.35
C SER A 141 11.15 -1.18 15.63
N VAL A 142 10.66 0.01 16.01
CA VAL A 142 11.03 0.68 17.25
C VAL A 142 10.30 0.07 18.45
N ALA A 143 9.03 -0.31 18.30
CA ALA A 143 8.27 -1.00 19.35
C ALA A 143 8.92 -2.35 19.72
N ASP A 144 9.47 -3.07 18.75
CA ASP A 144 10.11 -4.38 18.98
C ASP A 144 11.50 -4.26 19.64
N MET A 145 12.11 -3.08 19.65
CA MET A 145 13.38 -2.85 20.35
C MET A 145 13.17 -2.86 21.86
N LYS A 146 14.16 -3.39 22.59
CA LYS A 146 14.25 -3.20 24.04
C LYS A 146 14.29 -1.71 24.36
N SER A 147 13.59 -1.28 25.42
CA SER A 147 13.41 0.14 25.73
C SER A 147 14.75 0.88 25.83
N GLU A 148 15.79 0.25 26.37
CA GLU A 148 17.14 0.82 26.53
C GLU A 148 17.82 1.18 25.20
N LEU A 149 17.42 0.51 24.12
CA LEU A 149 17.96 0.71 22.76
C LEU A 149 17.08 1.62 21.90
N ARG A 150 15.87 1.96 22.37
CA ARG A 150 14.97 2.83 21.63
C ARG A 150 15.49 4.28 21.66
N PRO A 151 15.20 5.09 20.62
CA PRO A 151 15.45 6.52 20.66
C PRO A 151 14.67 7.19 21.80
N ASN A 152 14.98 8.44 22.14
CA ASN A 152 14.23 9.17 23.16
C ASN A 152 12.73 9.25 22.80
N GLY A 153 11.85 8.73 23.67
CA GLY A 153 10.40 8.64 23.40
C GLY A 153 9.75 9.96 23.03
N ASN A 154 9.96 11.03 23.82
CA ASN A 154 9.37 12.35 23.56
C ASN A 154 9.79 12.91 22.19
N THR A 155 11.09 12.85 21.87
CA THR A 155 11.60 13.30 20.57
C THR A 155 11.01 12.46 19.44
N TYR A 156 10.98 11.14 19.61
CA TYR A 156 10.46 10.22 18.61
C TYR A 156 8.97 10.45 18.32
N ILE A 157 8.13 10.54 19.35
CA ILE A 157 6.69 10.79 19.21
C ILE A 157 6.45 12.14 18.54
N LEU A 158 7.18 13.19 18.92
CA LEU A 158 7.03 14.52 18.31
C LEU A 158 7.38 14.49 16.81
N GLU A 159 8.49 13.86 16.43
CA GLU A 159 8.91 13.73 15.04
C GLU A 159 7.92 12.91 14.21
N LYS A 160 7.47 11.77 14.74
CA LYS A 160 6.55 10.86 14.03
C LYS A 160 5.12 11.38 13.98
N SER A 161 4.69 12.22 14.93
CA SER A 161 3.36 12.83 14.96
C SER A 161 3.05 13.61 13.69
N ASN A 162 4.04 14.35 13.15
CA ASN A 162 3.87 15.09 11.90
C ASN A 162 3.64 14.16 10.70
N ILE A 163 4.36 13.04 10.64
CA ILE A 163 4.22 12.02 9.60
C ILE A 163 2.84 11.36 9.72
N TYR A 164 2.47 10.91 10.91
CA TYR A 164 1.17 10.30 11.20
C TYR A 164 0.00 11.24 10.84
N SER A 165 0.09 12.51 11.22
CA SER A 165 -0.91 13.54 10.88
C SER A 165 -1.03 13.73 9.37
N THR A 166 0.10 13.72 8.66
CA THR A 166 0.14 13.87 7.20
C THR A 166 -0.50 12.66 6.51
N LEU A 167 -0.22 11.43 6.97
CA LEU A 167 -0.91 10.23 6.51
C LEU A 167 -2.42 10.35 6.72
N TYR A 168 -2.85 10.77 7.91
CA TYR A 168 -4.27 10.90 8.20
C TYR A 168 -4.98 11.92 7.29
N LYS A 169 -4.34 13.08 7.05
CA LYS A 169 -4.89 14.15 6.20
C LYS A 169 -4.92 13.77 4.72
N ASN A 170 -3.94 13.01 4.26
CA ASN A 170 -3.81 12.61 2.86
C ASN A 170 -4.52 11.30 2.53
N ALA A 171 -5.37 10.80 3.44
CA ALA A 171 -6.17 9.62 3.22
C ALA A 171 -7.08 9.79 1.98
N PRO A 172 -7.00 8.91 0.97
CA PRO A 172 -7.86 8.98 -0.19
C PRO A 172 -9.33 8.89 0.21
N ASN A 173 -10.20 9.62 -0.49
CA ASN A 173 -11.62 9.53 -0.21
C ASN A 173 -12.14 8.11 -0.54
N LEU A 174 -12.78 7.49 0.44
CA LEU A 174 -13.31 6.14 0.35
C LEU A 174 -14.83 6.22 0.51
N ASP A 175 -15.55 5.57 -0.39
CA ASP A 175 -17.01 5.57 -0.31
C ASP A 175 -17.46 4.96 1.02
N HIS A 176 -18.44 5.60 1.67
CA HIS A 176 -18.85 5.21 3.02
C HIS A 176 -19.27 3.74 3.10
N LYS A 177 -19.94 3.22 2.07
CA LYS A 177 -20.34 1.80 2.01
C LYS A 177 -19.12 0.89 1.93
N GLN A 178 -18.12 1.24 1.11
CA GLN A 178 -16.87 0.49 1.01
C GLN A 178 -16.11 0.50 2.33
N MET A 179 -16.10 1.63 3.03
CA MET A 179 -15.44 1.78 4.32
C MET A 179 -16.06 0.85 5.37
N LEU A 180 -17.40 0.85 5.49
CA LEU A 180 -18.11 -0.03 6.42
C LEU A 180 -17.87 -1.50 6.14
N GLU A 181 -17.86 -1.89 4.86
CA GLU A 181 -17.62 -3.27 4.46
C GLU A 181 -16.18 -3.71 4.78
N ALA A 182 -15.21 -2.85 4.48
CA ALA A 182 -13.80 -3.09 4.78
C ALA A 182 -13.54 -3.18 6.29
N ILE A 183 -14.17 -2.32 7.10
CA ILE A 183 -14.09 -2.37 8.57
C ILE A 183 -14.66 -3.69 9.10
N LYS A 184 -15.81 -4.13 8.58
CA LYS A 184 -16.42 -5.40 8.98
C LYS A 184 -15.51 -6.60 8.64
N GLU A 185 -14.87 -6.59 7.48
CA GLU A 185 -13.90 -7.63 7.11
C GLU A 185 -12.63 -7.55 7.97
N TYR A 186 -12.18 -6.35 8.34
CA TYR A 186 -11.06 -6.18 9.27
C TYR A 186 -11.39 -6.75 10.66
N GLU A 187 -12.58 -6.47 11.20
CA GLU A 187 -13.00 -7.03 12.50
C GLU A 187 -13.06 -8.56 12.47
N LYS A 188 -13.55 -9.13 11.37
CA LYS A 188 -13.55 -10.58 11.16
C LYS A 188 -12.14 -11.14 11.07
N TYR A 189 -11.26 -10.47 10.32
CA TYR A 189 -9.85 -10.82 10.22
C TYR A 189 -9.14 -10.77 11.58
N SER A 190 -9.41 -9.73 12.37
CA SER A 190 -8.81 -9.53 13.69
C SER A 190 -9.25 -10.60 14.70
N LYS A 191 -10.55 -10.96 14.70
CA LYS A 191 -11.09 -12.01 15.57
C LYS A 191 -10.55 -13.40 15.22
N ASN A 192 -10.29 -13.67 13.95
CA ASN A 192 -9.84 -14.98 13.50
C ASN A 192 -8.32 -15.21 13.66
N ASN A 193 -7.52 -14.15 13.79
CA ASN A 193 -6.05 -14.24 13.83
C ASN A 193 -5.45 -14.04 15.22
N ASP A 194 -6.24 -14.06 16.31
CA ASP A 194 -5.76 -13.80 17.68
C ASP A 194 -4.80 -12.58 17.75
N LEU A 195 -5.12 -11.51 17.01
CA LEU A 195 -4.32 -10.27 17.00
C LEU A 195 -4.26 -9.61 18.39
N GLU A 196 -5.07 -10.08 19.35
CA GLU A 196 -5.00 -9.70 20.76
C GLU A 196 -3.68 -10.11 21.45
N LYS A 197 -2.83 -10.95 20.85
CA LYS A 197 -1.56 -11.42 21.46
C LYS A 197 -0.28 -11.03 20.71
N GLY A 198 -0.20 -9.79 20.23
CA GLY A 198 1.09 -9.11 20.01
C GLY A 198 2.06 -9.73 18.99
N ASN A 199 1.58 -10.54 18.04
CA ASN A 199 2.44 -11.24 17.08
C ASN A 199 2.35 -10.61 15.67
N TYR A 200 2.89 -9.40 15.55
CA TYR A 200 2.91 -8.58 14.32
C TYR A 200 3.66 -9.24 13.13
N LEU A 201 4.45 -10.28 13.40
CA LEU A 201 5.28 -10.96 12.39
C LEU A 201 4.49 -11.84 11.41
N LEU A 202 3.29 -12.30 11.76
CA LEU A 202 2.47 -13.15 10.88
C LEU A 202 1.80 -12.39 9.72
N GLN A 203 1.76 -11.06 9.77
CA GLN A 203 1.16 -10.22 8.73
C GLN A 203 1.91 -10.21 7.39
N LYS A 204 3.22 -10.51 7.41
CA LYS A 204 4.08 -10.38 6.23
C LYS A 204 3.84 -11.49 5.17
N SER A 205 3.23 -12.61 5.54
CA SER A 205 3.15 -13.81 4.70
C SER A 205 1.89 -13.89 3.80
N CYS A 206 0.77 -13.28 4.18
CA CYS A 206 -0.50 -13.53 3.49
C CYS A 206 -0.77 -12.62 2.29
N ASN A 207 -0.38 -11.33 2.33
CA ASN A 207 -0.66 -10.41 1.22
C ASN A 207 0.34 -10.56 0.05
N PHE A 208 1.61 -10.89 0.31
CA PHE A 208 2.59 -11.13 -0.78
C PHE A 208 2.28 -12.39 -1.59
N LYS A 209 1.70 -13.44 -0.99
CA LYS A 209 1.33 -14.66 -1.72
C LYS A 209 0.20 -14.45 -2.74
N LYS A 210 -0.59 -13.39 -2.64
CA LYS A 210 -1.63 -13.05 -3.62
C LYS A 210 -1.09 -12.36 -4.87
N TYR A 211 0.04 -11.67 -4.77
CA TYR A 211 0.64 -10.90 -5.88
C TYR A 211 1.93 -11.51 -6.45
N ILE A 212 2.47 -12.58 -5.83
CA ILE A 212 3.44 -13.45 -6.51
C ILE A 212 2.67 -14.24 -7.57
N ILE A 213 2.71 -13.67 -8.76
CA ILE A 213 2.33 -14.24 -10.04
C ILE A 213 2.65 -15.75 -10.04
N LYS A 214 1.60 -16.58 -10.19
CA LYS A 214 1.77 -17.93 -10.74
C LYS A 214 2.24 -17.75 -12.19
N ASN A 215 3.56 -17.69 -12.39
CA ASN A 215 4.17 -17.96 -13.68
C ASN A 215 4.12 -19.47 -13.92
#